data_AF-A0A5C1APC5-F1
#
_entry.id   AF-A0A5C1APC5-F1
#
_cell.length_a   1.000
_cell.length_b   1.000
_cell.length_c   1.000
_cell.angle_alpha   90.00
_cell.angle_beta   90.00
_cell.angle_gamma   90.00
#
_symmetry.space_group_name_H-M   'P 1'
#
loop_
_entity.id
_entity.type
_entity.pdbx_description
1 polymer ?
#
loop_
_entity_poly.entity_id
_entity_poly.type
_entity_poly.pdbx_seq_one_letter_code
_entity_poly.pdbx_strand_id
1 'polypeptide(L)'
;MLRPALCRCEADRATEGYCRTDRELVEANRRLREFLALLGHELRSPLTAMHYALCVLKQQGVDADNRDRNWGVMDRQLQFMACLVKDLMDVSGIELGKVQLHIQPLNLAQALVRAAETVRASIGERGRRFEVICAPEAE
;
A
#
# COMPACT_ATOMS: atom_id res chain seq x y z
N MET A 1 -30.53 26.38 -50.80
CA MET A 1 -31.10 25.84 -49.55
C MET A 1 -30.44 24.49 -49.25
N LEU A 2 -29.46 24.41 -48.35
CA LEU A 2 -28.82 23.16 -47.93
C LEU A 2 -28.17 23.40 -46.56
N ARG A 3 -28.94 23.29 -45.48
CA ARG A 3 -28.43 23.41 -44.09
C ARG A 3 -29.21 22.65 -42.97
N PRO A 4 -29.86 21.48 -43.16
CA PRO A 4 -30.38 20.70 -42.01
C PRO A 4 -29.40 19.64 -41.44
N ALA A 5 -28.40 19.19 -42.22
CA ALA A 5 -27.55 18.05 -41.84
C ALA A 5 -26.40 18.41 -40.88
N LEU A 6 -25.88 19.64 -40.95
CA LEU A 6 -24.77 20.10 -40.09
C LEU A 6 -25.20 20.25 -38.61
N CYS A 7 -26.45 20.62 -38.35
CA CYS A 7 -26.97 20.85 -36.99
C CYS A 7 -27.14 19.55 -36.18
N ARG A 8 -27.42 18.40 -36.83
CA ARG A 8 -27.49 17.10 -36.15
C ARG A 8 -26.12 16.57 -35.76
N CYS A 9 -25.12 16.71 -36.64
CA CYS A 9 -23.77 16.22 -36.36
C CYS A 9 -23.07 17.00 -35.22
N GLU A 10 -23.39 18.28 -35.04
CA GLU A 10 -22.89 19.08 -33.91
C GLU A 10 -23.56 18.68 -32.59
N ALA A 11 -24.87 18.44 -32.60
CA ALA A 11 -25.60 17.96 -31.42
C ALA A 11 -25.12 16.55 -31.01
N ASP A 12 -24.96 15.63 -31.96
CA ASP A 12 -24.48 14.26 -31.70
C ASP A 12 -23.04 14.24 -31.14
N ARG A 13 -22.15 15.11 -31.62
CA ARG A 13 -20.78 15.25 -31.08
C ARG A 13 -20.76 15.82 -29.67
N ALA A 14 -21.67 16.74 -29.34
CA ALA A 14 -21.79 17.31 -28.00
C ALA A 14 -22.28 16.27 -26.99
N THR A 15 -23.26 15.43 -27.37
CA THR A 15 -23.72 14.31 -26.55
C THR A 15 -22.67 13.21 -26.41
N GLU A 16 -21.94 12.87 -27.48
CA GLU A 16 -20.83 11.92 -27.42
C GLU A 16 -19.70 12.40 -26.49
N GLY A 17 -19.34 13.68 -26.56
CA GLY A 17 -18.36 14.29 -25.65
C GLY A 17 -18.82 14.27 -24.19
N TYR A 18 -20.10 14.53 -23.95
CA TYR A 18 -20.69 14.50 -22.61
C TYR A 18 -20.69 13.08 -22.02
N CYS A 19 -21.13 12.08 -22.79
CA CYS A 19 -21.10 10.68 -22.36
C CYS A 19 -19.69 10.16 -22.12
N ARG A 20 -18.69 10.64 -22.88
CA ARG A 20 -17.29 10.27 -22.65
C ARG A 20 -16.77 10.84 -21.33
N THR A 21 -17.02 12.12 -21.07
CA THR A 21 -16.60 12.80 -19.84
C THR A 21 -17.26 12.18 -18.61
N ASP A 22 -18.56 11.87 -18.72
CA ASP A 22 -19.31 11.20 -17.65
C ASP A 22 -18.77 9.79 -17.35
N ARG A 23 -18.42 9.01 -18.38
CA ARG A 23 -17.75 7.70 -18.18
C ARG A 23 -16.39 7.84 -17.51
N GLU A 24 -15.57 8.80 -17.93
CA GLU A 24 -14.27 9.06 -17.31
C GLU A 24 -14.40 9.43 -15.82
N LEU A 25 -15.41 10.24 -15.46
CA LEU A 25 -15.72 10.58 -14.06
C LEU A 25 -16.21 9.38 -13.26
N VAL A 26 -17.10 8.55 -13.82
CA VAL A 26 -17.60 7.34 -13.17
C VAL A 26 -16.47 6.35 -12.93
N GLU A 27 -15.58 6.17 -13.90
CA GLU A 27 -14.41 5.31 -13.76
C GLU A 27 -13.43 5.83 -12.71
N ALA A 28 -13.16 7.14 -12.68
CA ALA A 28 -12.32 7.75 -11.66
C ALA A 28 -12.93 7.56 -10.25
N ASN A 29 -14.23 7.78 -10.10
CA ASN A 29 -14.94 7.54 -8.84
C ASN A 29 -14.87 6.08 -8.40
N ARG A 30 -15.02 5.14 -9.35
CA ARG A 30 -14.90 3.71 -9.07
C ARG A 30 -13.50 3.36 -8.56
N ARG A 31 -12.45 3.83 -9.23
CA ARG A 31 -11.06 3.61 -8.81
C ARG A 31 -10.77 4.18 -7.42
N LEU A 32 -11.28 5.38 -7.13
CA LEU A 32 -11.15 5.98 -5.79
C LEU A 32 -11.83 5.13 -4.72
N ARG A 33 -13.06 4.65 -4.97
CA ARG A 33 -13.77 3.77 -4.03
C ARG A 33 -13.03 2.45 -3.81
N GLU A 34 -12.50 1.84 -4.86
CA GLU A 34 -11.68 0.62 -4.78
C GLU A 34 -10.40 0.87 -3.98
N PHE A 35 -9.71 1.98 -4.22
CA PHE A 35 -8.53 2.39 -3.47
C PHE A 35 -8.83 2.59 -1.98
N LEU A 36 -9.90 3.30 -1.63
CA LEU A 36 -10.31 3.51 -0.24
C LEU A 36 -10.67 2.20 0.47
N ALA A 37 -11.36 1.29 -0.23
CA ALA A 37 -11.68 -0.02 0.33
C ALA A 37 -10.41 -0.85 0.61
N LEU A 38 -9.47 -0.85 -0.34
CA LEU A 38 -8.18 -1.53 -0.18
C LEU A 38 -7.39 -0.92 0.98
N LEU A 39 -7.24 0.40 1.03
CA LEU A 39 -6.55 1.10 2.11
C LEU A 39 -7.17 0.79 3.48
N GLY A 40 -8.50 0.77 3.58
CA GLY A 40 -9.19 0.40 4.81
C GLY A 40 -8.85 -1.02 5.27
N HIS A 41 -8.72 -1.96 4.33
CA HIS A 41 -8.29 -3.33 4.63
C HIS A 41 -6.82 -3.39 5.07
N GLU A 42 -5.93 -2.72 4.33
CA GLU A 42 -4.49 -2.67 4.58
C GLU A 42 -4.14 -1.99 5.90
N LEU A 43 -4.95 -1.04 6.38
CA LEU A 43 -4.79 -0.42 7.70
C LEU A 43 -5.41 -1.25 8.83
N ARG A 44 -6.52 -1.95 8.57
CA ARG A 44 -7.17 -2.80 9.57
C ARG A 44 -6.30 -4.00 9.94
N SER A 45 -5.61 -4.58 8.97
CA SER A 45 -4.73 -5.74 9.17
C SER A 45 -3.63 -5.50 10.23
N PRO A 46 -2.76 -4.47 10.13
CA PRO A 46 -1.71 -4.19 11.11
C PRO A 46 -2.27 -3.82 12.48
N LEU A 47 -3.38 -3.07 12.54
CA LEU A 47 -4.06 -2.77 13.81
C LEU A 47 -4.53 -4.05 14.52
N THR A 48 -5.06 -5.00 13.76
CA THR A 48 -5.51 -6.29 14.30
C THR A 48 -4.33 -7.09 14.83
N ALA A 49 -3.21 -7.15 14.09
CA ALA A 49 -1.99 -7.83 14.55
C ALA A 49 -1.39 -7.18 15.81
N MET A 50 -1.35 -5.84 15.89
CA MET A 50 -0.89 -5.13 17.09
C MET A 50 -1.81 -5.38 18.29
N HIS A 51 -3.12 -5.41 18.07
CA HIS A 51 -4.08 -5.71 19.14
C HIS A 51 -3.87 -7.11 19.71
N TYR A 52 -3.68 -8.13 18.85
CA TYR A 52 -3.41 -9.49 19.32
C TYR A 52 -2.07 -9.60 20.05
N ALA A 53 -1.01 -8.97 19.54
CA ALA A 53 0.28 -8.94 20.23
C ALA A 53 0.17 -8.30 21.62
N LEU A 54 -0.57 -7.19 21.74
CA LEU A 54 -0.84 -6.54 23.02
C LEU A 54 -1.65 -7.45 23.97
N CYS A 55 -2.64 -8.18 23.45
CA CYS A 55 -3.42 -9.14 24.24
C CYS A 55 -2.56 -10.26 24.81
N VAL A 56 -1.59 -10.78 24.04
CA VAL A 56 -0.61 -11.76 24.54
C VAL A 56 0.25 -11.13 25.63
N LEU A 57 0.81 -9.94 25.40
CA LEU A 57 1.67 -9.25 26.37
C LEU A 57 0.99 -8.92 27.70
N LYS A 58 -0.35 -8.82 27.73
CA LYS A 58 -1.15 -8.61 28.94
C LYS A 58 -1.36 -9.88 29.78
N GLN A 59 -1.08 -11.07 29.25
CA GLN A 59 -1.25 -12.32 29.99
C GLN A 59 -0.19 -12.45 31.09
N GLN A 60 -0.60 -12.96 32.26
CA GLN A 60 0.34 -13.28 33.33
C GLN A 60 1.18 -14.51 32.95
N GLY A 61 2.48 -14.46 33.24
CA GLY A 61 3.38 -15.61 33.00
C GLY A 61 3.93 -15.72 31.57
N VAL A 62 3.80 -14.69 30.73
CA VAL A 62 4.48 -14.65 29.42
C VAL A 62 5.99 -14.64 29.61
N ASP A 63 6.64 -15.64 29.01
CA ASP A 63 8.10 -15.78 28.96
C ASP A 63 8.76 -14.66 28.14
N ALA A 64 10.08 -14.50 28.28
CA ALA A 64 10.83 -13.43 27.64
C ALA A 64 10.83 -13.55 26.10
N ASP A 65 10.90 -14.75 25.55
CA ASP A 65 10.98 -14.98 24.10
C ASP A 65 9.67 -14.59 23.40
N ASN A 66 8.53 -15.00 23.99
CA ASN A 66 7.20 -14.59 23.54
C ASN A 66 6.99 -13.08 23.69
N ARG A 67 7.53 -12.47 24.75
CA ARG A 67 7.47 -11.01 24.94
C ARG A 67 8.21 -10.27 23.82
N ASP A 68 9.45 -10.66 23.56
CA ASP A 68 10.31 -10.02 22.56
C ASP A 68 9.76 -10.21 21.15
N ARG A 69 9.24 -11.41 20.84
CA ARG A 69 8.58 -11.69 19.57
C ARG A 69 7.35 -10.81 19.34
N ASN A 70 6.49 -10.65 20.35
CA ASN A 70 5.28 -9.83 20.24
C ASN A 70 5.61 -8.33 20.14
N TRP A 71 6.64 -7.86 20.86
CA TRP A 71 7.17 -6.51 20.66
C TRP A 71 7.68 -6.29 19.25
N GLY A 72 8.45 -7.24 18.70
CA GLY A 72 8.91 -7.18 17.32
C GLY A 72 7.77 -7.17 16.29
N VAL A 73 6.67 -7.88 16.56
CA VAL A 73 5.46 -7.79 15.72
C VAL A 73 4.91 -6.36 15.77
N MET A 74 4.72 -5.79 16.97
CA MET A 74 4.18 -4.44 17.12
C MET A 74 5.03 -3.38 16.42
N ASP A 75 6.36 -3.42 16.57
CA ASP A 75 7.27 -2.48 15.92
C ASP A 75 7.18 -2.55 14.39
N ARG A 76 7.21 -3.77 13.81
CA ARG A 76 7.06 -3.95 12.36
C ARG A 76 5.72 -3.45 11.84
N GLN A 77 4.62 -3.73 12.56
CA GLN A 77 3.28 -3.27 12.13
C GLN A 77 3.15 -1.75 12.22
N LEU A 78 3.74 -1.11 13.23
CA LEU A 78 3.75 0.34 13.36
C LEU A 78 4.56 1.00 12.23
N GLN A 79 5.73 0.45 11.90
CA GLN A 79 6.55 0.92 10.77
C GLN A 79 5.82 0.76 9.43
N PHE A 80 5.13 -0.37 9.22
CA PHE A 80 4.31 -0.60 8.04
C PHE A 80 3.18 0.43 7.91
N MET A 81 2.45 0.70 8.99
CA MET A 81 1.41 1.74 9.00
C MET A 81 1.96 3.14 8.72
N ALA A 82 3.13 3.49 9.28
CA ALA A 82 3.78 4.76 8.99
C ALA A 82 4.14 4.89 7.49
N CYS A 83 4.60 3.81 6.86
CA CYS A 83 4.83 3.78 5.42
C CYS A 83 3.52 3.94 4.64
N LEU A 84 2.46 3.20 4.96
CA LEU A 84 1.16 3.32 4.28
C LEU A 84 0.57 4.74 4.35
N VAL A 85 0.66 5.38 5.53
CA VAL A 85 0.20 6.77 5.70
C VAL A 85 1.06 7.73 4.88
N LYS A 86 2.38 7.52 4.89
CA LYS A 86 3.30 8.31 4.05
C LYS A 86 2.99 8.12 2.56
N ASP A 87 2.75 6.90 2.11
CA ASP A 87 2.43 6.61 0.70
C ASP A 87 1.10 7.25 0.30
N LEU A 88 0.10 7.26 1.19
CA LEU A 88 -1.15 7.98 0.97
C LEU A 88 -0.92 9.49 0.81
N MET A 89 -0.09 10.07 1.68
CA MET A 89 0.32 11.48 1.57
C MET A 89 1.09 11.73 0.26
N ASP A 90 1.99 10.83 -0.13
CA ASP A 90 2.76 10.95 -1.37
C ASP A 90 1.86 10.83 -2.61
N VAL A 91 0.83 9.98 -2.62
CA VAL A 91 -0.15 9.89 -3.72
C VAL A 91 -0.94 11.18 -3.88
N SER A 92 -1.35 11.83 -2.78
CA SER A 92 -1.92 13.19 -2.86
C SER A 92 -0.91 14.24 -3.35
N GLY A 93 0.40 14.01 -3.16
CA GLY A 93 1.48 14.81 -3.75
C GLY A 93 1.80 14.48 -5.21
N ILE A 94 1.52 13.26 -5.68
CA ILE A 94 1.69 12.81 -7.06
C ILE A 94 0.67 13.46 -7.99
N GLU A 95 -0.57 13.68 -7.54
CA GLU A 95 -1.53 14.51 -8.30
C GLU A 95 -1.05 15.97 -8.48
N LEU A 96 -0.12 16.42 -7.63
CA LEU A 96 0.59 17.71 -7.76
C LEU A 96 1.97 17.58 -8.46
N GLY A 97 2.32 16.40 -8.98
CA GLY A 97 3.55 16.14 -9.74
C GLY A 97 4.83 16.04 -8.91
N LYS A 98 4.76 15.77 -7.59
CA LYS A 98 5.94 15.77 -6.70
C LYS A 98 6.16 14.41 -6.02
N VAL A 99 6.84 13.48 -6.70
CA VAL A 99 7.54 12.38 -5.99
C VAL A 99 8.86 12.96 -5.47
N GLN A 100 8.96 13.18 -4.16
CA GLN A 100 10.22 13.60 -3.53
C GLN A 100 11.01 12.39 -3.05
N LEU A 101 11.96 11.95 -3.87
CA LEU A 101 12.95 10.95 -3.47
C LEU A 101 13.89 11.55 -2.42
N HIS A 102 13.85 10.99 -1.21
CA HIS A 102 14.79 11.32 -0.15
C HIS A 102 16.02 10.42 -0.31
N ILE A 103 17.00 10.91 -1.07
CA ILE A 103 18.25 10.20 -1.32
C ILE A 103 19.10 10.25 -0.06
N GLN A 104 19.32 9.08 0.55
CA GLN A 104 20.18 8.92 1.73
C GLN A 104 20.90 7.57 1.65
N PRO A 105 22.05 7.43 2.33
CA PRO A 105 22.70 6.14 2.48
C PRO A 105 21.72 5.11 3.07
N LEU A 106 21.60 3.95 2.42
CA LEU A 106 20.71 2.88 2.83
C LEU A 106 21.53 1.63 3.11
N ASN A 107 21.32 1.03 4.28
CA ASN A 107 21.86 -0.28 4.58
C ASN A 107 21.09 -1.34 3.80
N LEU A 108 21.67 -1.78 2.68
CA LEU A 108 21.09 -2.77 1.78
C LEU A 108 20.88 -4.12 2.45
N ALA A 109 21.77 -4.54 3.35
CA ALA A 109 21.62 -5.81 4.07
C ALA A 109 20.37 -5.80 4.96
N GLN A 110 20.18 -4.74 5.77
CA GLN A 110 18.98 -4.60 6.57
C GLN A 110 17.70 -4.46 5.73
N ALA A 111 17.75 -3.70 4.63
CA ALA A 111 16.61 -3.55 3.75
C ALA A 111 16.20 -4.89 3.14
N LEU A 112 17.16 -5.69 2.69
CA LEU A 112 16.94 -7.03 2.16
C LEU A 112 16.40 -7.99 3.22
N VAL A 113 16.92 -7.95 4.46
CA VAL A 113 16.40 -8.78 5.56
C VAL A 113 14.93 -8.45 5.85
N ARG A 114 14.58 -7.17 5.96
CA ARG A 114 13.18 -6.74 6.18
C ARG A 114 12.28 -7.18 5.03
N ALA A 115 12.72 -7.00 3.79
CA ALA A 115 11.98 -7.47 2.62
C ALA A 115 11.84 -9.00 2.60
N ALA A 116 12.87 -9.73 3.02
CA ALA A 116 12.84 -11.19 3.10
C ALA A 116 11.82 -11.70 4.11
N GLU A 117 11.69 -11.01 5.25
CA GLU A 117 10.73 -11.35 6.30
C GLU A 117 9.28 -11.22 5.83
N THR A 118 8.94 -10.22 5.01
CA THR A 118 7.55 -10.02 4.55
C THR A 118 7.07 -11.12 3.62
N VAL A 119 7.96 -11.75 2.84
CA VAL A 119 7.62 -12.86 1.93
C VAL A 119 7.86 -14.25 2.53
N ARG A 120 8.66 -14.36 3.60
CA ARG A 120 9.03 -15.66 4.20
C ARG A 120 7.83 -16.51 4.60
N ALA A 121 6.81 -15.90 5.22
CA ALA A 121 5.61 -16.61 5.65
C ALA A 121 4.86 -17.23 4.45
N SER A 122 4.65 -16.44 3.40
CA SER A 122 3.94 -16.88 2.18
C SER A 122 4.71 -17.96 1.40
N ILE A 123 6.04 -17.92 1.43
CA ILE A 123 6.87 -18.92 0.74
C ILE A 123 6.96 -20.22 1.55
N GLY A 124 7.04 -20.13 2.88
CA GLY A 124 7.07 -21.29 3.79
C GLY A 124 5.80 -22.15 3.71
N GLU A 125 4.63 -21.52 3.59
CA GLU A 125 3.34 -22.21 3.40
C GLU A 125 3.29 -23.07 2.13
N ARG A 126 4.14 -22.78 1.14
CA ARG A 126 4.22 -23.51 -0.14
C ARG A 126 5.32 -24.57 -0.15
N GLY A 127 5.98 -24.82 0.98
CA GLY A 127 7.08 -25.78 1.10
C GLY A 127 8.32 -25.43 0.27
N ARG A 128 8.49 -24.16 -0.11
CA ARG A 128 9.61 -23.71 -0.95
C ARG A 128 10.73 -23.14 -0.10
N ARG A 129 11.97 -23.38 -0.51
CA ARG A 129 13.15 -22.80 0.14
C ARG A 129 13.38 -21.39 -0.38
N PHE A 130 13.58 -20.45 0.53
CA PHE A 130 13.91 -19.05 0.23
C PHE A 130 15.12 -18.64 1.06
N GLU A 131 16.14 -18.14 0.37
CA GLU A 131 17.42 -17.80 0.96
C GLU A 131 17.83 -16.41 0.48
N VAL A 132 18.42 -15.63 1.40
CA VAL A 132 18.90 -14.28 1.12
C VAL A 132 20.37 -14.26 1.51
N ILE A 133 21.21 -13.98 0.50
CA ILE A 133 22.67 -13.94 0.64
C ILE A 133 23.08 -12.48 0.48
N CYS A 134 23.54 -11.89 1.59
CA CYS A 134 24.06 -10.53 1.62
C CYS A 134 25.51 -10.58 2.12
N ALA A 135 26.38 -9.74 1.56
CA ALA A 135 27.70 -9.52 2.15
C ALA A 135 27.55 -8.87 3.54
N PRO A 136 28.39 -9.21 4.53
CA PRO A 136 28.37 -8.56 5.83
C PRO A 136 28.65 -7.06 5.69
N GLU A 137 28.08 -6.27 6.58
CA GLU A 137 28.29 -4.82 6.64
C GLU A 137 29.79 -4.52 6.66
N ALA A 138 30.28 -3.78 5.66
CA ALA A 138 31.57 -3.12 5.77
C ALA A 138 31.35 -1.91 6.69
N GLU A 139 32.03 -1.91 7.84
CA GLU A 139 32.06 -0.79 8.80
C GLU A 139 32.37 0.55 8.14
#